data_AF-A0A1G3HVA2-F1
#
_entry.id   AF-A0A1G3HVA2-F1
#
_cell.length_a   1.000
_cell.length_b   1.000
_cell.length_c   1.000
_cell.angle_alpha   90.00
_cell.angle_beta   90.00
_cell.angle_gamma   90.00
#
_symmetry.space_group_name_H-M   'P 1'
#
loop_
_entity.id
_entity.type
_entity.pdbx_description
1 polymer ?
#
loop_
_entity_poly.entity_id
_entity_poly.type
_entity_poly.pdbx_seq_one_letter_code
_entity_poly.pdbx_strand_id
1 'polypeptide(L)'
;MDTKTPYEQLTDLEKVQKQWHKLSGLHTREEWSAAIVRAATAAEIAATFAVRREFELNSRFNSSFVDSLLRWANGLAGKLDRLLLPISVGNKAKNTKLKSLKKIAEDINAKRNAIAHQGEFCNEGEAQAVIAQAEKLITTLVQIYEPKFVLKTRKR
;
A
#
# COMPACT_ATOMS: atom_id res chain seq x y z
N MET A 1 -19.75 -25.80 -3.19
CA MET A 1 -18.37 -25.47 -2.77
C MET A 1 -18.06 -24.10 -3.36
N ASP A 2 -17.93 -23.06 -2.53
CA ASP A 2 -17.55 -21.74 -3.03
C ASP A 2 -16.11 -21.80 -3.55
N THR A 3 -15.96 -21.83 -4.87
CA THR A 3 -14.68 -21.66 -5.54
C THR A 3 -14.19 -20.25 -5.25
N LYS A 4 -13.34 -20.09 -4.24
CA LYS A 4 -12.73 -18.80 -3.90
C LYS A 4 -11.99 -18.27 -5.14
N THR A 5 -12.28 -17.03 -5.53
CA THR A 5 -11.55 -16.32 -6.59
C THR A 5 -10.03 -16.39 -6.32
N PRO A 6 -9.23 -16.90 -7.27
CA PRO A 6 -7.78 -16.91 -7.20
C PRO A 6 -7.20 -15.53 -6.87
N TYR A 7 -6.10 -15.48 -6.14
CA TYR A 7 -5.54 -14.20 -5.66
C TYR A 7 -5.17 -13.26 -6.81
N GLU A 8 -4.71 -13.84 -7.92
CA GLU A 8 -4.25 -13.17 -9.13
C GLU A 8 -5.40 -12.40 -9.78
N GLN A 9 -6.62 -12.94 -9.70
CA GLN A 9 -7.84 -12.39 -10.30
C GLN A 9 -8.50 -11.29 -9.44
N LEU A 10 -8.01 -11.07 -8.21
CA LEU A 10 -8.54 -10.03 -7.34
C LEU A 10 -8.13 -8.62 -7.83
N THR A 11 -9.04 -7.67 -7.63
CA THR A 11 -8.74 -6.24 -7.77
C THR A 11 -7.69 -5.80 -6.75
N ASP A 12 -7.04 -4.66 -7.01
CA ASP A 12 -6.03 -4.13 -6.09
C ASP A 12 -6.61 -3.84 -4.70
N LEU A 13 -7.83 -3.29 -4.62
CA LEU A 13 -8.49 -3.03 -3.32
C LEU A 13 -8.86 -4.31 -2.57
N GLU A 14 -9.30 -5.36 -3.27
CA GLU A 14 -9.51 -6.67 -2.64
C GLU A 14 -8.19 -7.26 -2.15
N LYS A 15 -7.10 -7.09 -2.89
CA LYS A 15 -5.75 -7.53 -2.48
C LYS A 15 -5.27 -6.77 -1.24
N VAL A 16 -5.47 -5.45 -1.18
CA VAL A 16 -5.24 -4.63 0.03
C VAL A 16 -6.03 -5.21 1.20
N GLN A 17 -7.33 -5.43 1.01
CA GLN A 17 -8.22 -5.91 2.06
C GLN A 17 -7.84 -7.32 2.56
N LYS A 18 -7.40 -8.22 1.66
CA LYS A 18 -6.92 -9.56 2.04
C LYS A 18 -5.60 -9.51 2.80
N GLN A 19 -4.65 -8.65 2.41
CA GLN A 19 -3.41 -8.47 3.17
C GLN A 19 -3.69 -7.91 4.56
N TRP A 20 -4.57 -6.89 4.65
CA TRP A 20 -4.96 -6.28 5.91
C TRP A 20 -5.69 -7.25 6.84
N HIS A 21 -6.59 -8.07 6.28
CA HIS A 21 -7.28 -9.10 7.05
C HIS A 21 -6.29 -10.15 7.60
N LYS A 22 -5.33 -10.61 6.79
CA LYS A 22 -4.30 -11.56 7.25
C LYS A 22 -3.37 -10.94 8.31
N LEU A 23 -3.03 -9.66 8.17
CA LEU A 23 -2.23 -8.92 9.13
C LEU A 23 -2.84 -8.95 10.53
N SER A 24 -4.16 -8.77 10.64
CA SER A 24 -4.82 -8.79 11.96
C SER A 24 -4.63 -10.12 12.70
N GLY A 25 -4.57 -11.25 11.98
CA GLY A 25 -4.29 -12.55 12.58
C GLY A 25 -2.83 -12.74 12.99
N LEU A 26 -1.88 -12.12 12.29
CA LEU A 26 -0.46 -12.16 12.68
C LEU A 26 -0.20 -11.34 13.93
N HIS A 27 -0.82 -10.16 14.02
CA HIS A 27 -0.72 -9.29 15.18
C HIS A 27 -1.24 -9.99 16.45
N THR A 28 -2.27 -10.82 16.35
CA THR A 28 -2.77 -11.59 17.51
C THR A 28 -1.86 -12.75 17.93
N ARG A 29 -0.94 -13.19 17.07
CA ARG A 29 -0.02 -14.32 17.34
C ARG A 29 1.42 -13.85 17.60
N GLU A 30 1.59 -12.55 17.85
CA GLU A 30 2.90 -11.94 18.14
C GLU A 30 3.94 -12.10 17.01
N GLU A 31 3.48 -12.33 15.78
CA GLU A 31 4.33 -12.44 14.59
C GLU A 31 4.65 -11.04 14.03
N TRP A 32 5.33 -10.21 14.84
CA TRP A 32 5.53 -8.78 14.61
C TRP A 32 6.19 -8.44 13.28
N SER A 33 7.32 -9.07 12.97
CA SER A 33 8.05 -8.86 11.72
C SER A 33 7.18 -9.23 10.49
N ALA A 34 6.44 -10.33 10.57
CA ALA A 34 5.54 -10.75 9.49
C ALA A 34 4.35 -9.79 9.35
N ALA A 35 3.81 -9.27 10.45
CA ALA A 35 2.75 -8.28 10.44
C ALA A 35 3.21 -6.99 9.74
N ILE A 36 4.42 -6.48 10.03
CA ILE A 36 5.00 -5.33 9.34
C ILE A 36 5.13 -5.57 7.84
N VAL A 37 5.66 -6.73 7.43
CA VAL A 37 5.81 -7.06 6.00
C VAL A 37 4.45 -7.07 5.29
N ARG A 38 3.40 -7.61 5.92
CA ARG A 38 2.03 -7.54 5.35
C ARG A 38 1.48 -6.13 5.29
N ALA A 39 1.70 -5.30 6.31
CA ALA A 39 1.27 -3.90 6.31
C ALA A 39 1.92 -3.13 5.15
N ALA A 40 3.24 -3.28 5.00
CA ALA A 40 3.99 -2.67 3.92
C ALA A 40 3.52 -3.16 2.54
N THR A 41 3.23 -4.46 2.41
CA THR A 41 2.68 -5.04 1.17
C THR A 41 1.31 -4.44 0.84
N ALA A 42 0.42 -4.30 1.83
CA ALA A 42 -0.90 -3.68 1.62
C ALA A 42 -0.76 -2.20 1.20
N ALA A 43 0.15 -1.45 1.81
CA ALA A 43 0.45 -0.08 1.43
C ALA A 43 0.99 0.03 0.00
N GLU A 44 1.87 -0.88 -0.41
CA GLU A 44 2.41 -0.92 -1.77
C GLU A 44 1.33 -1.24 -2.83
N ILE A 45 0.40 -2.14 -2.52
CA ILE A 45 -0.74 -2.43 -3.39
C ILE A 45 -1.68 -1.22 -3.48
N ALA A 46 -1.91 -0.50 -2.37
CA ALA A 46 -2.70 0.74 -2.39
C ALA A 46 -2.06 1.83 -3.28
N ALA A 47 -0.73 1.93 -3.28
CA ALA A 47 -0.02 2.82 -4.21
C ALA A 47 -0.14 2.36 -5.66
N THR A 48 -0.13 1.05 -5.91
CA THR A 48 -0.39 0.47 -7.23
C THR A 48 -1.78 0.83 -7.75
N PHE A 49 -2.79 0.67 -6.91
CA PHE A 49 -4.16 1.09 -7.18
C PHE A 49 -4.22 2.58 -7.56
N ALA A 50 -3.63 3.45 -6.74
CA ALA A 50 -3.65 4.90 -6.98
C ALA A 50 -2.99 5.27 -8.32
N VAL A 51 -1.86 4.64 -8.66
CA VAL A 51 -1.19 4.85 -9.95
C VAL A 51 -2.09 4.44 -11.11
N ARG A 52 -2.71 3.25 -11.03
CA ARG A 52 -3.63 2.77 -12.07
C ARG A 52 -4.81 3.72 -12.26
N ARG A 53 -5.42 4.19 -11.16
CA ARG A 53 -6.50 5.19 -11.21
C ARG A 53 -6.06 6.50 -11.85
N GLU A 54 -4.86 7.00 -11.56
CA GLU A 54 -4.36 8.21 -12.23
C GLU A 54 -4.22 8.02 -13.74
N PHE A 55 -3.68 6.88 -14.19
CA PHE A 55 -3.53 6.63 -15.61
C PHE A 55 -4.87 6.37 -16.32
N GLU A 56 -5.81 5.70 -15.66
CA GLU A 56 -7.17 5.52 -16.17
C GLU A 56 -7.91 6.85 -16.34
N LEU A 57 -7.74 7.78 -15.40
CA LEU A 57 -8.45 9.07 -15.41
C LEU A 57 -7.81 10.10 -16.35
N ASN A 58 -6.49 10.05 -16.54
CA ASN A 58 -5.76 11.15 -17.19
C ASN A 58 -4.95 10.72 -18.44
N SER A 59 -5.05 9.46 -18.89
CA SER A 59 -4.29 8.98 -20.04
C SER A 59 -5.07 7.98 -20.89
N ARG A 60 -4.45 7.50 -21.99
CA ARG A 60 -4.95 6.40 -22.82
C ARG A 60 -3.98 5.22 -22.86
N PHE A 61 -3.07 5.15 -21.88
CA PHE A 61 -2.09 4.07 -21.86
C PHE A 61 -2.77 2.73 -21.57
N ASN A 62 -2.33 1.69 -22.26
CA ASN A 62 -2.78 0.35 -21.98
C ASN A 62 -2.20 -0.16 -20.64
N SER A 63 -2.84 -1.18 -20.06
CA SER A 63 -2.43 -1.76 -18.78
C SER A 63 -0.99 -2.30 -18.80
N SER A 64 -0.54 -2.89 -19.90
CA SER A 64 0.83 -3.45 -20.00
C SER A 64 1.93 -2.39 -19.86
N PHE A 65 1.69 -1.18 -20.38
CA PHE A 65 2.58 -0.04 -20.22
C PHE A 65 2.56 0.48 -18.78
N VAL A 66 1.37 0.63 -18.18
CA VAL A 66 1.26 1.04 -16.77
C VAL A 66 1.96 0.03 -15.85
N ASP A 67 1.83 -1.26 -16.12
CA ASP A 67 2.51 -2.33 -15.38
C ASP A 67 4.04 -2.30 -15.56
N SER A 68 4.56 -1.81 -16.69
CA SER A 68 6.01 -1.59 -16.85
C SER A 68 6.50 -0.43 -15.99
N LEU A 69 5.74 0.68 -15.93
CA LEU A 69 6.03 1.82 -15.06
C LEU A 69 5.99 1.44 -13.58
N LEU A 70 5.00 0.65 -13.16
CA LEU A 70 4.87 0.15 -11.80
C LEU A 70 6.07 -0.70 -11.38
N ARG A 71 6.56 -1.57 -12.27
CA ARG A 71 7.77 -2.38 -12.05
C ARG A 71 9.02 -1.50 -11.96
N TRP A 72 9.16 -0.54 -12.87
CA TRP A 72 10.29 0.41 -12.86
C TRP A 72 10.32 1.29 -11.59
N ALA A 73 9.15 1.72 -11.11
CA ALA A 73 9.06 2.55 -9.91
C ALA A 73 9.61 1.82 -8.68
N ASN A 74 9.32 0.52 -8.56
CA ASN A 74 9.79 -0.41 -7.53
C ASN A 74 9.45 -0.02 -6.07
N GLY A 75 8.78 -0.92 -5.34
CA GLY A 75 8.43 -0.70 -3.94
C GLY A 75 7.37 0.39 -3.72
N LEU A 76 7.09 0.70 -2.45
CA LEU A 76 6.10 1.71 -2.06
C LEU A 76 6.61 3.14 -2.30
N ALA A 77 7.79 3.46 -1.76
CA ALA A 77 8.37 4.80 -1.87
C ALA A 77 8.59 5.21 -3.34
N GLY A 78 9.08 4.28 -4.17
CA GLY A 78 9.28 4.53 -5.59
C GLY A 78 7.99 4.83 -6.36
N LYS A 79 6.87 4.16 -6.05
CA LYS A 79 5.56 4.46 -6.66
C LYS A 79 5.06 5.86 -6.30
N LEU A 80 5.31 6.33 -5.08
CA LEU A 80 4.98 7.71 -4.71
C LEU A 80 5.89 8.71 -5.41
N ASP A 81 7.20 8.56 -5.27
CA ASP A 81 8.19 9.55 -5.71
C ASP A 81 8.31 9.66 -7.22
N ARG A 82 8.27 8.52 -7.92
CA ARG A 82 8.54 8.46 -9.35
C ARG A 82 7.30 8.56 -10.22
N LEU A 83 6.11 8.29 -9.67
CA LEU A 83 4.85 8.28 -10.42
C LEU A 83 3.81 9.24 -9.84
N LEU A 84 3.29 8.98 -8.63
CA LEU A 84 2.15 9.75 -8.10
C LEU A 84 2.46 11.23 -7.86
N LEU A 85 3.63 11.54 -7.31
CA LEU A 85 4.03 12.93 -7.06
C LEU A 85 4.21 13.73 -8.35
N PRO A 86 4.97 13.25 -9.37
CA PRO A 86 5.05 13.92 -10.67
C PRO A 86 3.70 14.10 -11.35
N ILE A 87 2.85 13.07 -11.37
CA ILE A 87 1.54 13.13 -12.06
C ILE A 87 0.61 14.15 -11.39
N SER A 88 0.70 14.30 -10.06
CA SER A 88 -0.18 15.19 -9.31
C SER A 88 0.22 16.67 -9.33
N VAL A 89 1.35 17.08 -9.93
CA VAL A 89 1.86 18.47 -9.91
C VAL A 89 0.81 19.49 -10.38
N GLY A 90 0.02 19.14 -11.40
CA GLY A 90 -1.06 20.00 -11.91
C GLY A 90 -2.26 20.17 -10.97
N ASN A 91 -2.36 19.37 -9.90
CA ASN A 91 -3.43 19.44 -8.91
C ASN A 91 -2.85 19.69 -7.51
N LYS A 92 -2.81 20.97 -7.10
CA LYS A 92 -2.19 21.40 -5.83
C LYS A 92 -2.72 20.64 -4.61
N ALA A 93 -4.04 20.46 -4.51
CA ALA A 93 -4.66 19.77 -3.37
C ALA A 93 -4.24 18.30 -3.29
N LYS A 94 -4.25 17.60 -4.43
CA LYS A 94 -3.79 16.20 -4.51
C LYS A 94 -2.29 16.08 -4.23
N ASN A 95 -1.49 16.97 -4.82
CA ASN A 95 -0.05 16.99 -4.63
C ASN A 95 0.35 17.19 -3.15
N THR A 96 -0.33 18.10 -2.44
CA THR A 96 -0.10 18.30 -1.00
C THR A 96 -0.43 17.04 -0.19
N LYS A 97 -1.55 16.37 -0.49
CA LYS A 97 -1.90 15.09 0.17
C LYS A 97 -0.86 14.00 -0.11
N LEU A 98 -0.38 13.88 -1.34
CA LEU A 98 0.63 12.87 -1.68
C LEU A 98 2.00 13.19 -1.05
N LYS A 99 2.39 14.47 -0.97
CA LYS A 99 3.62 14.90 -0.30
C LYS A 99 3.62 14.56 1.18
N SER A 100 2.48 14.68 1.87
CA SER A 100 2.41 14.33 3.29
C SER A 100 2.56 12.82 3.55
N LEU A 101 2.34 11.98 2.54
CA LEU A 101 2.51 10.53 2.61
C LEU A 101 3.94 10.07 2.30
N LYS A 102 4.78 10.93 1.71
CA LYS A 102 6.13 10.56 1.27
C LYS A 102 6.97 10.00 2.41
N LYS A 103 7.10 10.74 3.52
CA LYS A 103 7.91 10.30 4.65
C LYS A 103 7.39 9.00 5.27
N ILE A 104 6.06 8.86 5.37
CA ILE A 104 5.41 7.64 5.86
C ILE A 104 5.76 6.44 4.96
N ALA A 105 5.74 6.62 3.64
CA ALA A 105 6.09 5.59 2.68
C ALA A 105 7.57 5.17 2.76
N GLU A 106 8.48 6.13 2.93
CA GLU A 106 9.90 5.87 3.13
C GLU A 106 10.15 5.05 4.40
N ASP A 107 9.52 5.43 5.51
CA ASP A 107 9.70 4.76 6.81
C ASP A 107 9.17 3.31 6.78
N ILE A 108 7.98 3.09 6.21
CA ILE A 108 7.41 1.74 6.01
C ILE A 108 8.33 0.89 5.14
N ASN A 109 8.82 1.46 4.03
CA ASN A 109 9.66 0.74 3.08
C ASN A 109 11.04 0.40 3.70
N ALA A 110 11.61 1.31 4.48
CA ALA A 110 12.86 1.09 5.20
C ALA A 110 12.72 -0.06 6.22
N LYS A 111 11.71 -0.02 7.10
CA LYS A 111 11.52 -1.09 8.10
C LYS A 111 11.22 -2.44 7.43
N ARG A 112 10.39 -2.47 6.38
CA ARG A 112 10.14 -3.71 5.62
C ARG A 112 11.42 -4.29 5.04
N ASN A 113 12.30 -3.45 4.51
CA ASN A 113 13.57 -3.91 3.93
C ASN A 113 14.53 -4.43 5.00
N ALA A 114 14.59 -3.78 6.15
CA ALA A 114 15.42 -4.26 7.25
C ALA A 114 14.97 -5.65 7.73
N ILE A 115 13.66 -5.88 7.85
CA ILE A 115 13.11 -7.20 8.18
C ILE A 115 13.39 -8.22 7.06
N ALA A 116 12.97 -7.92 5.83
CA ALA A 116 12.94 -8.90 4.75
C ALA A 116 14.31 -9.20 4.14
N HIS A 117 15.26 -8.27 4.23
CA HIS A 117 16.58 -8.39 3.59
C HIS A 117 17.75 -8.38 4.58
N GLN A 118 17.58 -7.81 5.78
CA GLN A 118 18.65 -7.73 6.79
C GLN A 118 18.39 -8.66 8.00
N GLY A 119 17.23 -9.32 8.05
CA GLY A 119 16.89 -10.28 9.12
C GLY A 119 16.54 -9.61 10.44
N GLU A 120 16.12 -8.34 10.42
CA GLU A 120 15.78 -7.60 11.63
C GLU A 120 14.51 -8.16 12.31
N PHE A 121 14.61 -8.40 13.62
CA PHE A 121 13.46 -8.70 14.47
C PHE A 121 12.79 -7.41 14.94
N CYS A 122 11.49 -7.48 15.22
CA CYS A 122 10.74 -6.33 15.69
C CYS A 122 9.99 -6.66 16.97
N ASN A 123 9.79 -5.64 17.80
CA ASN A 123 8.91 -5.75 18.96
C ASN A 123 7.49 -5.26 18.63
N GLU A 124 6.58 -5.47 19.58
CA GLU A 124 5.17 -5.08 19.45
C GLU A 124 5.00 -3.58 19.18
N GLY A 125 5.72 -2.72 19.90
CA GLY A 125 5.60 -1.26 19.76
C GLY A 125 6.01 -0.78 18.37
N GLU A 126 7.10 -1.31 17.83
CA GLU A 126 7.52 -1.04 16.45
C GLU A 126 6.49 -1.53 15.43
N ALA A 127 5.94 -2.73 15.63
CA ALA A 127 4.92 -3.28 14.74
C ALA A 127 3.65 -2.42 14.77
N GLN A 128 3.15 -2.05 15.95
CA GLN A 128 1.98 -1.19 16.08
C GLN A 128 2.19 0.17 15.40
N ALA A 129 3.36 0.79 15.58
CA ALA A 129 3.69 2.06 14.96
C ALA A 129 3.68 1.98 13.42
N VAL A 130 4.33 0.97 12.84
CA VAL A 130 4.41 0.80 11.38
C VAL A 130 3.06 0.38 10.80
N ILE A 131 2.28 -0.43 11.52
CA ILE A 131 0.93 -0.80 11.11
C ILE A 131 0.01 0.42 11.08
N ALA A 132 0.05 1.27 12.11
CA ALA A 132 -0.74 2.50 12.16
C ALA A 132 -0.34 3.48 11.03
N GLN A 133 0.96 3.58 10.74
CA GLN A 133 1.47 4.34 9.60
C GLN A 133 0.94 3.80 8.27
N ALA A 134 0.96 2.48 8.08
CA ALA A 134 0.45 1.83 6.88
C ALA A 134 -1.07 2.04 6.73
N GLU A 135 -1.84 1.93 7.81
CA GLU A 135 -3.28 2.20 7.82
C GLU A 135 -3.59 3.63 7.38
N LYS A 136 -2.88 4.60 7.97
CA LYS A 136 -3.02 6.01 7.63
C LYS A 136 -2.69 6.26 6.15
N LEU A 137 -1.59 5.68 5.66
CA LEU A 137 -1.19 5.83 4.27
C LEU A 137 -2.24 5.23 3.33
N ILE A 138 -2.65 3.98 3.55
CA ILE A 138 -3.63 3.28 2.71
C ILE A 138 -4.93 4.07 2.67
N THR A 139 -5.47 4.45 3.85
CA THR A 139 -6.74 5.17 3.95
C THR A 139 -6.68 6.50 3.23
N THR A 140 -5.66 7.32 3.53
CA THR A 140 -5.49 8.64 2.91
C THR A 140 -5.32 8.54 1.40
N LEU A 141 -4.52 7.57 0.93
CA LEU A 141 -4.20 7.42 -0.49
C LEU A 141 -5.39 6.91 -1.29
N VAL A 142 -6.07 5.87 -0.81
CA VAL A 142 -7.21 5.27 -1.51
C VAL A 142 -8.39 6.23 -1.54
N GLN A 143 -8.65 6.96 -0.45
CA GLN A 143 -9.77 7.91 -0.37
C GLN A 143 -9.64 9.13 -1.29
N ILE A 144 -8.47 9.37 -1.91
CA ILE A 144 -8.34 10.34 -3.00
C ILE A 144 -9.21 9.92 -4.21
N TYR A 145 -9.37 8.61 -4.44
CA TYR A 145 -10.07 8.04 -5.60
C TYR A 145 -11.38 7.34 -5.22
N GLU A 146 -11.44 6.77 -4.00
CA GLU A 146 -12.61 6.05 -3.47
C GLU A 146 -12.98 6.61 -2.09
N PRO A 147 -13.71 7.75 -2.02
CA PRO A 147 -13.94 8.47 -0.76
C PRO A 147 -14.63 7.65 0.33
N LYS A 148 -15.40 6.63 -0.05
CA LYS A 148 -16.13 5.72 0.85
C LYS A 148 -15.31 4.49 1.26
N PHE A 149 -14.05 4.41 0.85
CA PHE A 149 -13.19 3.28 1.20
C PHE A 149 -12.96 3.23 2.71
N VAL A 150 -13.15 2.02 3.26
CA VAL A 150 -12.89 1.70 4.67
C VAL A 150 -12.05 0.43 4.71
N LEU A 151 -10.89 0.53 5.37
CA LEU A 151 -9.99 -0.59 5.57
C LEU A 151 -10.52 -1.47 6.71
N LYS A 152 -11.04 -2.66 6.38
CA LYS A 152 -11.71 -3.50 7.38
C LYS A 152 -10.71 -4.36 8.14
N THR A 153 -10.67 -4.28 9.45
CA THR A 153 -9.95 -5.24 10.31
C THR A 153 -10.82 -6.47 10.55
N ARG A 154 -10.20 -7.60 10.88
CA ARG A 154 -10.95 -8.77 11.37
C ARG A 154 -11.58 -8.39 12.71
N LYS A 155 -12.90 -8.50 12.82
CA LYS A 155 -13.56 -8.44 14.14
C LYS A 155 -12.99 -9.58 14.99
N ARG A 156 -12.53 -9.23 16.21
CA ARG A 156 -12.13 -10.22 17.22
C ARG A 156 -13.26 -11.19 17.48
#